data_AF-A0A1F4JJK8-F1
#
_entry.id   AF-A0A1F4JJK8-F1
#
_cell.length_a   1.000
_cell.length_b   1.000
_cell.length_c   1.000
_cell.angle_alpha   90.00
_cell.angle_beta   90.00
_cell.angle_gamma   90.00
#
_symmetry.space_group_name_H-M   'P 1'
#
loop_
_entity.id
_entity.type
_entity.pdbx_description
1 polymer ?
#
loop_
_entity_poly.entity_id
_entity_poly.type
_entity_poly.pdbx_seq_one_letter_code
_entity_poly.pdbx_strand_id
1 'polypeptide(L)'
;MSSISLAMKRAARCLTSVTIAVSALVTTQAAVAANNDPVVLVHGFLGFGPNELQGTGFKYWGGFNDVAAHLKTYNGTHRVMTAAVGPVSSNWDRAVELYYQIKGGCADYGAKHTAKFASYGAIQKPAGKCWAADPNNNPNGYPLALYPAWSAGNPIHLISHSQGGQTVRTLIQLMENGSPDGYEGDGPLFAGGKAGWIKSASTISAPHNGTTLRDVIVDYIPKISELAGKIVEVAGLGGSANPLYNFKLEQYGLAQGPSETFRQFLERVKGAPFWSLSHHNSAQWDLGPDGARELNNWVKTSPNVYYYSIGNKATEQGSFCCNNTDRIIAPFQSSSYQYARNDMIFFLKPTAGEWVVPSIFQRGMGSYTQSNTSRVIINSSWFENDGVVNKISMRSPAGQPVRNYDGTSVRGTWNYLGYYNQYDHFDVIGWLLPSSAVYPIFNNLTTILYRL
;
A
#
# COMPACT_ATOMS: atom_id res chain seq x y z
N MET A 1 -5.12 30.34 3.47
CA MET A 1 -5.28 30.00 4.90
C MET A 1 -4.80 28.58 5.07
N SER A 2 -3.60 28.41 5.64
CA SER A 2 -2.65 27.35 5.29
C SER A 2 -2.92 26.00 5.97
N SER A 3 -2.41 24.93 5.35
CA SER A 3 -2.30 23.55 5.84
C SER A 3 -1.82 23.42 7.30
N ILE A 4 -1.11 24.42 7.82
CA ILE A 4 -0.69 24.54 9.23
C ILE A 4 -1.91 24.70 10.17
N SER A 5 -2.94 25.45 9.76
CA SER A 5 -4.19 25.63 10.52
C SER A 5 -5.00 24.32 10.63
N LEU A 6 -4.94 23.48 9.59
CA LEU A 6 -5.61 22.16 9.58
C LEU A 6 -4.85 21.15 10.45
N ALA A 7 -3.51 21.17 10.41
CA ALA A 7 -2.65 20.34 11.25
C ALA A 7 -2.80 20.69 12.75
N MET A 8 -2.86 21.98 13.12
CA MET A 8 -3.09 22.41 14.51
C MET A 8 -4.47 22.00 15.04
N LYS A 9 -5.51 21.99 14.20
CA LYS A 9 -6.86 21.51 14.58
C LYS A 9 -6.93 20.00 14.75
N ARG A 10 -6.16 19.21 13.97
CA ARG A 10 -6.03 17.74 14.17
C ARG A 10 -5.22 17.40 15.42
N ALA A 11 -4.10 18.10 15.67
CA ALA A 11 -3.24 17.87 16.83
C ALA A 11 -3.96 18.13 18.18
N ALA A 12 -4.80 19.18 18.26
CA ALA A 12 -5.53 19.52 19.47
C ALA A 12 -6.65 18.51 19.84
N ARG A 13 -7.12 17.67 18.91
CA ARG A 13 -8.13 16.63 19.16
C ARG A 13 -7.56 15.23 19.37
N CYS A 14 -6.29 15.02 19.05
CA CYS A 14 -5.58 13.74 19.21
C CYS A 14 -5.09 13.50 20.66
N LEU A 15 -5.32 14.44 21.58
CA LEU A 15 -4.96 14.32 23.01
C LEU A 15 -5.99 13.52 23.84
N THR A 16 -7.06 13.02 23.22
CA THR A 16 -8.07 12.19 23.88
C THR A 16 -8.23 10.84 23.17
N SER A 17 -7.77 9.79 23.85
CA SER A 17 -8.12 8.38 23.64
C SER A 17 -7.45 7.66 22.46
N VAL A 18 -6.12 7.50 22.51
CA VAL A 18 -5.45 6.35 21.89
C VAL A 18 -5.92 5.08 22.62
N THR A 19 -7.05 4.52 22.18
CA THR A 19 -7.53 3.23 22.70
C THR A 19 -7.07 2.15 21.74
N ILE A 20 -5.84 1.68 21.92
CA ILE A 20 -5.45 0.40 21.34
C ILE A 20 -6.11 -0.64 22.25
N ALA A 21 -6.97 -1.50 21.71
CA ALA A 21 -7.37 -2.72 22.42
C ALA A 21 -6.16 -3.67 22.43
N VAL A 22 -5.19 -3.41 23.32
CA VAL A 22 -4.06 -4.31 23.60
C VAL A 22 -4.44 -5.19 24.78
N SER A 23 -4.52 -6.49 24.56
CA SER A 23 -4.48 -7.47 25.65
C SER A 23 -3.01 -7.78 25.98
N ALA A 24 -2.71 -7.78 27.28
CA ALA A 24 -1.48 -8.18 27.99
C ALA A 24 -0.39 -7.10 28.21
N LEU A 25 -0.34 -6.59 29.45
CA LEU A 25 0.88 -6.08 30.07
C LEU A 25 1.87 -7.24 30.25
N VAL A 26 2.98 -7.19 29.53
CA VAL A 26 4.16 -8.02 29.80
C VAL A 26 5.27 -7.08 30.25
N THR A 27 5.81 -7.33 31.44
CA THR A 27 7.03 -6.68 31.94
C THR A 27 8.18 -6.94 30.98
N THR A 28 8.64 -5.91 30.27
CA THR A 28 9.74 -6.04 29.30
C THR A 28 11.09 -5.95 30.02
N GLN A 29 11.80 -7.06 30.14
CA GLN A 29 13.26 -7.03 30.18
C GLN A 29 13.78 -6.34 28.90
N ALA A 30 14.87 -5.58 29.02
CA ALA A 30 15.54 -4.97 27.88
C ALA A 30 15.90 -6.06 26.86
N ALA A 31 15.15 -6.11 25.76
CA ALA A 31 15.32 -7.14 24.75
C ALA A 31 16.50 -6.78 23.85
N VAL A 32 17.50 -7.64 23.81
CA VAL A 32 18.60 -7.58 22.85
C VAL A 32 18.05 -7.96 21.47
N ALA A 33 18.42 -7.23 20.42
CA ALA A 33 18.07 -7.60 19.05
C ALA A 33 18.74 -8.94 18.67
N ALA A 34 17.98 -9.87 18.11
CA ALA A 34 18.46 -11.18 17.64
C ALA A 34 19.03 -11.10 16.20
N ASN A 35 18.61 -10.10 15.43
CA ASN A 35 19.13 -9.83 14.08
C ASN A 35 19.17 -8.31 13.81
N ASN A 36 19.82 -7.93 12.71
CA ASN A 36 19.81 -6.55 12.19
C ASN A 36 19.57 -6.54 10.66
N ASP A 37 18.69 -7.42 10.18
CA ASP A 37 18.42 -7.53 8.75
C ASP A 37 17.79 -6.24 8.22
N PRO A 38 18.14 -5.78 7.00
CA PRO A 38 17.62 -4.52 6.49
C PRO A 38 16.10 -4.52 6.31
N VAL A 39 15.48 -3.36 6.53
CA VAL A 39 14.06 -3.12 6.25
C VAL A 39 13.90 -2.44 4.90
N VAL A 40 12.98 -2.94 4.08
CA VAL A 40 12.51 -2.28 2.86
C VAL A 40 11.05 -1.87 3.03
N LEU A 41 10.79 -0.56 2.93
CA LEU A 41 9.47 0.03 2.96
C LEU A 41 8.85 0.05 1.55
N VAL A 42 7.63 -0.49 1.41
CA VAL A 42 6.94 -0.66 0.12
C VAL A 42 5.58 0.02 0.14
N HIS A 43 5.45 1.14 -0.59
CA HIS A 43 4.22 1.92 -0.66
C HIS A 43 3.10 1.18 -1.43
N GLY A 44 1.86 1.65 -1.31
CA GLY A 44 0.70 1.10 -2.02
C GLY A 44 0.26 1.90 -3.23
N PHE A 45 -1.04 1.87 -3.47
CA PHE A 45 -1.73 2.59 -4.54
C PHE A 45 -1.52 4.09 -4.40
N LEU A 46 -1.22 4.77 -5.51
CA LEU A 46 -0.83 6.18 -5.57
C LEU A 46 0.33 6.59 -4.64
N GLY A 47 1.12 5.62 -4.19
CA GLY A 47 2.32 5.90 -3.43
C GLY A 47 3.46 6.39 -4.31
N PHE A 48 4.43 7.02 -3.67
CA PHE A 48 5.56 7.67 -4.33
C PHE A 48 6.83 7.42 -3.54
N GLY A 49 7.96 7.45 -4.24
CA GLY A 49 9.28 7.24 -3.67
C GLY A 49 9.86 8.47 -2.97
N PRO A 50 11.06 8.32 -2.38
CA PRO A 50 11.75 9.42 -1.71
C PRO A 50 12.27 10.50 -2.66
N ASN A 51 12.25 10.27 -3.97
CA ASN A 51 12.70 11.22 -5.00
C ASN A 51 11.56 12.04 -5.59
N GLU A 52 10.33 11.62 -5.37
CA GLU A 52 9.13 12.36 -5.72
C GLU A 52 8.74 13.31 -4.58
N LEU A 53 8.17 14.48 -4.94
CA LEU A 53 7.70 15.50 -3.98
C LEU A 53 8.75 16.05 -2.99
N GLN A 54 10.05 15.81 -3.19
CA GLN A 54 11.12 16.24 -2.26
C GLN A 54 11.07 17.72 -1.85
N GLY A 55 10.69 18.61 -2.76
CA GLY A 55 10.60 20.07 -2.51
C GLY A 55 9.53 20.48 -1.48
N THR A 56 8.71 19.54 -1.00
CA THR A 56 7.62 19.80 -0.05
C THR A 56 7.97 19.47 1.40
N GLY A 57 9.02 18.67 1.62
CA GLY A 57 9.27 18.02 2.90
C GLY A 57 8.27 16.91 3.26
N PHE A 58 7.32 16.60 2.39
CA PHE A 58 6.31 15.56 2.58
C PHE A 58 6.81 14.20 2.05
N LYS A 59 6.70 13.16 2.88
CA LYS A 59 7.14 11.80 2.59
C LYS A 59 5.94 10.86 2.64
N TYR A 60 5.93 9.84 1.78
CA TYR A 60 4.92 8.80 1.86
C TYR A 60 4.93 8.14 3.25
N TRP A 61 6.12 7.77 3.72
CA TRP A 61 6.35 7.19 5.05
C TRP A 61 6.67 8.28 6.08
N GLY A 62 5.63 8.94 6.58
CA GLY A 62 5.72 9.88 7.69
C GLY A 62 4.95 11.20 7.50
N GLY A 63 4.45 11.50 6.29
CA GLY A 63 3.90 12.81 5.99
C GLY A 63 4.98 13.88 6.15
N PHE A 64 4.78 14.83 7.07
CA PHE A 64 5.80 15.82 7.44
C PHE A 64 6.80 15.32 8.51
N ASN A 65 6.65 14.07 8.96
CA ASN A 65 7.65 13.34 9.72
C ASN A 65 8.50 12.46 8.78
N ASP A 66 9.50 11.75 9.33
CA ASP A 66 10.32 10.81 8.55
C ASP A 66 10.43 9.46 9.27
N VAL A 67 9.50 8.55 8.95
CA VAL A 67 9.47 7.20 9.54
C VAL A 67 10.72 6.42 9.15
N ALA A 68 11.19 6.56 7.91
CA ALA A 68 12.37 5.84 7.43
C ALA A 68 13.63 6.30 8.18
N ALA A 69 13.80 7.60 8.43
CA ALA A 69 14.92 8.13 9.21
C ALA A 69 14.83 7.74 10.68
N HIS A 70 13.63 7.81 11.28
CA HIS A 70 13.40 7.39 12.66
C HIS A 70 13.77 5.91 12.87
N LEU A 71 13.38 5.03 11.96
CA LEU A 71 13.70 3.61 12.06
C LEU A 71 15.18 3.29 11.92
N LYS A 72 16.01 4.17 11.32
CA LYS A 72 17.46 3.95 11.24
C LYS A 72 18.17 4.10 12.57
N THR A 73 17.57 4.82 13.53
CA THR A 73 18.20 5.15 14.82
C THR A 73 17.41 4.63 16.03
N TYR A 74 16.16 4.21 15.85
CA TYR A 74 15.34 3.66 16.91
C TYR A 74 15.92 2.32 17.42
N ASN A 75 16.33 2.30 18.70
CA ASN A 75 16.86 1.13 19.39
C ASN A 75 18.09 0.46 18.72
N GLY A 76 18.89 1.25 18.01
CA GLY A 76 20.09 0.78 17.34
C GLY A 76 20.32 1.47 16.00
N THR A 77 21.40 1.10 15.31
CA THR A 77 21.67 1.54 13.94
C THR A 77 21.18 0.47 12.97
N HIS A 78 20.17 0.83 12.17
CA HIS A 78 19.48 -0.09 11.27
C HIS A 78 19.55 0.40 9.82
N ARG A 79 19.66 -0.53 8.88
CA ARG A 79 19.54 -0.23 7.44
C ARG A 79 18.07 -0.22 7.03
N VAL A 80 17.55 0.96 6.70
CA VAL A 80 16.17 1.15 6.23
C VAL A 80 16.17 1.78 4.85
N MET A 81 15.47 1.14 3.92
CA MET A 81 15.41 1.47 2.50
C MET A 81 13.95 1.69 2.09
N THR A 82 13.71 2.54 1.10
CA THR A 82 12.35 2.84 0.59
C THR A 82 12.30 2.52 -0.89
N ALA A 83 11.41 1.62 -1.27
CA ALA A 83 11.13 1.27 -2.65
C ALA A 83 10.11 2.23 -3.28
N ALA A 84 10.16 2.38 -4.60
CA ALA A 84 9.31 3.25 -5.39
C ALA A 84 8.87 2.50 -6.66
N VAL A 85 7.73 1.83 -6.59
CA VAL A 85 7.14 1.01 -7.65
C VAL A 85 5.96 1.72 -8.31
N GLY A 86 5.38 1.13 -9.35
CA GLY A 86 4.25 1.66 -10.10
C GLY A 86 3.06 1.99 -9.20
N PRO A 87 2.63 3.26 -9.08
CA PRO A 87 1.51 3.65 -8.22
C PRO A 87 0.15 3.09 -8.63
N VAL A 88 0.00 2.67 -9.90
CA VAL A 88 -1.26 2.17 -10.48
C VAL A 88 -1.09 0.87 -11.27
N SER A 89 0.12 0.30 -11.29
CA SER A 89 0.43 -0.97 -11.96
C SER A 89 -0.10 -2.16 -11.16
N SER A 90 -0.18 -3.34 -11.79
CA SER A 90 -0.55 -4.59 -11.11
C SER A 90 0.48 -4.97 -10.04
N ASN A 91 0.09 -5.87 -9.14
CA ASN A 91 1.00 -6.45 -8.16
C ASN A 91 2.10 -7.30 -8.81
N TRP A 92 1.83 -7.90 -9.98
CA TRP A 92 2.87 -8.59 -10.76
C TRP A 92 3.95 -7.60 -11.18
N ASP A 93 3.55 -6.54 -11.89
CA ASP A 93 4.46 -5.51 -12.39
C ASP A 93 5.24 -4.85 -11.24
N ARG A 94 4.55 -4.52 -10.15
CA ARG A 94 5.16 -3.93 -8.95
C ARG A 94 6.12 -4.90 -8.26
N ALA A 95 5.86 -6.20 -8.26
CA ALA A 95 6.76 -7.21 -7.68
C ALA A 95 8.04 -7.35 -8.52
N VAL A 96 7.92 -7.31 -9.85
CA VAL A 96 9.07 -7.25 -10.77
C VAL A 96 9.92 -6.02 -10.48
N GLU A 97 9.31 -4.83 -10.46
CA GLU A 97 10.02 -3.59 -10.16
C GLU A 97 10.69 -3.63 -8.79
N LEU A 98 9.98 -4.10 -7.77
CA LEU A 98 10.51 -4.22 -6.41
C LEU A 98 11.73 -5.14 -6.36
N TYR A 99 11.68 -6.30 -7.04
CA TYR A 99 12.81 -7.23 -7.10
C TYR A 99 14.06 -6.56 -7.68
N TYR A 100 13.94 -5.94 -8.85
CA TYR A 100 15.08 -5.32 -9.53
C TYR A 100 15.54 -4.03 -8.85
N GLN A 101 14.65 -3.27 -8.21
CA GLN A 101 15.03 -2.11 -7.41
C GLN A 101 15.83 -2.51 -6.17
N ILE A 102 15.53 -3.65 -5.54
CA ILE A 102 16.31 -4.15 -4.41
C ILE A 102 17.61 -4.79 -4.89
N LYS A 103 17.54 -5.77 -5.79
CA LYS A 103 18.68 -6.60 -6.18
C LYS A 103 19.63 -5.93 -7.18
N GLY A 104 19.11 -5.06 -8.03
CA GLY A 104 19.79 -4.53 -9.21
C GLY A 104 19.49 -5.32 -10.47
N GLY A 105 19.78 -4.71 -11.62
CA GLY A 105 19.42 -5.17 -12.95
C GLY A 105 18.26 -4.38 -13.56
N CYS A 106 17.77 -4.83 -14.71
CA CYS A 106 16.66 -4.22 -15.42
C CYS A 106 15.38 -5.03 -15.25
N ALA A 107 14.27 -4.33 -15.06
CA ALA A 107 12.94 -4.93 -14.98
C ALA A 107 12.67 -5.82 -16.19
N ASP A 108 12.33 -7.07 -15.91
CA ASP A 108 11.86 -8.06 -16.86
C ASP A 108 10.46 -8.49 -16.40
N TYR A 109 9.42 -8.02 -17.11
CA TYR A 109 8.03 -8.30 -16.76
C TYR A 109 7.59 -9.72 -17.11
N GLY A 110 8.46 -10.52 -17.74
CA GLY A 110 8.16 -11.88 -18.19
C GLY A 110 7.57 -11.89 -19.59
N ALA A 111 8.12 -12.73 -20.46
CA ALA A 111 7.74 -12.80 -21.87
C ALA A 111 6.28 -13.24 -22.06
N LYS A 112 5.84 -14.23 -21.29
CA LYS A 112 4.49 -14.78 -21.41
C LYS A 112 3.46 -13.84 -20.80
N HIS A 113 3.77 -13.27 -19.64
CA HIS A 113 2.94 -12.23 -19.02
C HIS A 113 2.78 -11.02 -19.94
N THR A 114 3.88 -10.52 -20.50
CA THR A 114 3.83 -9.38 -21.45
C THR A 114 2.99 -9.72 -22.69
N ALA A 115 3.17 -10.91 -23.28
CA ALA A 115 2.40 -11.34 -24.44
C ALA A 115 0.90 -11.44 -24.13
N LYS A 116 0.53 -11.94 -22.94
CA LYS A 116 -0.87 -12.05 -22.47
C LYS A 116 -1.58 -10.70 -22.41
N PHE A 117 -0.86 -9.61 -22.13
CA PHE A 117 -1.42 -8.25 -21.99
C PHE A 117 -1.00 -7.30 -23.12
N ALA A 118 -0.50 -7.82 -24.24
CA ALA A 118 0.05 -7.04 -25.34
C ALA A 118 -0.92 -5.99 -25.93
N SER A 119 -2.25 -6.20 -25.81
CA SER A 119 -3.28 -5.23 -26.22
C SER A 119 -3.29 -3.95 -25.38
N TYR A 120 -2.68 -3.98 -24.20
CA TYR A 120 -2.58 -2.85 -23.27
C TYR A 120 -1.18 -2.25 -23.24
N GLY A 121 -0.19 -3.04 -23.65
CA GLY A 121 1.24 -2.71 -23.65
C GLY A 121 2.08 -3.96 -23.86
N ALA A 122 3.10 -3.88 -24.72
CA ALA A 122 3.86 -5.05 -25.15
C ALA A 122 5.36 -4.98 -24.82
N ILE A 123 5.78 -4.11 -23.88
CA ILE A 123 7.19 -3.89 -23.58
C ILE A 123 7.60 -4.73 -22.36
N GLN A 124 8.27 -5.85 -22.60
CA GLN A 124 8.74 -6.76 -21.54
C GLN A 124 9.87 -6.17 -20.70
N LYS A 125 10.76 -5.40 -21.32
CA LYS A 125 11.95 -4.80 -20.68
C LYS A 125 12.03 -3.32 -21.03
N PRO A 126 11.24 -2.45 -20.37
CA PRO A 126 11.24 -1.03 -20.70
C PRO A 126 12.57 -0.39 -20.35
N ALA A 127 13.06 0.44 -21.28
CA ALA A 127 14.23 1.27 -21.04
C ALA A 127 13.99 2.19 -19.83
N GLY A 128 15.03 2.39 -19.02
CA GLY A 128 14.97 3.27 -17.84
C GLY A 128 14.43 2.61 -16.55
N LYS A 129 13.90 1.39 -16.61
CA LYS A 129 13.60 0.59 -15.41
C LYS A 129 14.76 -0.33 -15.04
N CYS A 130 15.92 0.29 -14.80
CA CYS A 130 17.14 -0.41 -14.43
C CYS A 130 17.76 0.20 -13.18
N TRP A 131 18.39 -0.64 -12.37
CA TRP A 131 19.10 -0.23 -11.16
C TRP A 131 20.50 -0.82 -11.17
N ALA A 132 21.51 0.04 -11.01
CA ALA A 132 22.90 -0.39 -10.99
C ALA A 132 23.25 -1.04 -9.66
N ALA A 133 23.80 -2.26 -9.73
CA ALA A 133 24.28 -2.97 -8.55
C ALA A 133 25.64 -2.45 -8.05
N ASP A 134 26.49 -1.99 -8.97
CA ASP A 134 27.82 -1.45 -8.67
C ASP A 134 27.87 0.04 -9.07
N PRO A 135 28.08 0.97 -8.11
CA PRO A 135 28.21 2.39 -8.42
C PRO A 135 29.43 2.71 -9.29
N ASN A 136 30.47 1.88 -9.25
CA ASN A 136 31.69 2.08 -10.05
C ASN A 136 31.55 1.55 -11.49
N ASN A 137 30.57 0.67 -11.74
CA ASN A 137 30.27 0.11 -13.05
C ASN A 137 28.83 0.45 -13.47
N ASN A 138 28.56 1.74 -13.66
CA ASN A 138 27.25 2.28 -14.03
C ASN A 138 27.34 3.19 -15.26
N PRO A 139 27.69 2.65 -16.44
CA PRO A 139 27.92 3.45 -17.65
C PRO A 139 26.66 4.18 -18.14
N ASN A 140 25.47 3.67 -17.78
CA ASN A 140 24.18 4.23 -18.18
C ASN A 140 23.60 5.22 -17.17
N GLY A 141 24.29 5.48 -16.04
CA GLY A 141 23.83 6.41 -15.01
C GLY A 141 22.51 6.01 -14.35
N TYR A 142 22.22 4.70 -14.24
CA TYR A 142 21.00 4.23 -13.59
C TYR A 142 20.99 4.52 -12.08
N PRO A 143 19.81 4.67 -11.46
CA PRO A 143 19.71 4.71 -10.00
C PRO A 143 20.37 3.48 -9.37
N LEU A 144 20.95 3.63 -8.17
CA LEU A 144 21.55 2.49 -7.48
C LEU A 144 20.47 1.54 -6.94
N ALA A 145 20.76 0.25 -7.01
CA ALA A 145 19.95 -0.78 -6.36
C ALA A 145 20.04 -0.64 -4.84
N LEU A 146 18.92 -0.92 -4.15
CA LEU A 146 18.83 -0.69 -2.71
C LEU A 146 19.74 -1.63 -1.92
N TYR A 147 19.83 -2.91 -2.31
CA TYR A 147 20.61 -3.92 -1.61
C TYR A 147 21.12 -5.05 -2.54
N PRO A 148 22.18 -4.82 -3.33
CA PRO A 148 22.75 -5.83 -4.24
C PRO A 148 23.18 -7.14 -3.58
N ALA A 149 23.59 -7.08 -2.31
CA ALA A 149 24.00 -8.23 -1.50
C ALA A 149 22.83 -9.17 -1.12
N TRP A 150 21.58 -8.75 -1.36
CA TRP A 150 20.38 -9.49 -1.00
C TRP A 150 20.44 -10.94 -1.49
N SER A 151 20.32 -11.87 -0.53
CA SER A 151 20.45 -13.31 -0.71
C SER A 151 19.89 -14.03 0.53
N ALA A 152 19.85 -15.37 0.53
CA ALA A 152 19.44 -16.13 1.71
C ALA A 152 20.36 -15.90 2.93
N GLY A 153 21.65 -15.60 2.71
CA GLY A 153 22.60 -15.23 3.77
C GLY A 153 22.55 -13.76 4.18
N ASN A 154 21.81 -12.94 3.44
CA ASN A 154 21.60 -11.51 3.69
C ASN A 154 20.11 -11.18 3.49
N PRO A 155 19.22 -11.72 4.35
CA PRO A 155 17.80 -11.58 4.14
C PRO A 155 17.32 -10.16 4.47
N ILE A 156 16.07 -9.86 4.12
CA ILE A 156 15.43 -8.58 4.44
C ILE A 156 14.09 -8.76 5.14
N HIS A 157 13.67 -7.69 5.81
CA HIS A 157 12.29 -7.49 6.25
C HIS A 157 11.55 -6.56 5.29
N LEU A 158 10.35 -6.95 4.89
CA LEU A 158 9.44 -6.09 4.11
C LEU A 158 8.40 -5.48 5.05
N ILE A 159 8.25 -4.16 5.02
CA ILE A 159 7.12 -3.45 5.65
C ILE A 159 6.38 -2.73 4.53
N SER A 160 5.08 -2.98 4.43
CA SER A 160 4.29 -2.54 3.29
C SER A 160 2.98 -1.92 3.73
N HIS A 161 2.52 -0.94 2.96
CA HIS A 161 1.26 -0.25 3.21
C HIS A 161 0.31 -0.43 2.02
N SER A 162 -0.98 -0.60 2.28
CA SER A 162 -2.02 -0.63 1.24
C SER A 162 -1.73 -1.71 0.18
N GLN A 163 -1.84 -1.40 -1.12
CA GLN A 163 -1.50 -2.32 -2.22
C GLN A 163 -0.09 -2.95 -2.09
N GLY A 164 0.85 -2.28 -1.40
CA GLY A 164 2.17 -2.82 -1.12
C GLY A 164 2.11 -4.19 -0.44
N GLY A 165 1.09 -4.44 0.38
CA GLY A 165 0.88 -5.73 1.04
C GLY A 165 0.53 -6.87 0.08
N GLN A 166 -0.18 -6.59 -1.01
CA GLN A 166 -0.39 -7.56 -2.08
C GLN A 166 0.90 -7.74 -2.89
N THR A 167 1.61 -6.64 -3.20
CA THR A 167 2.86 -6.66 -3.96
C THR A 167 3.94 -7.52 -3.31
N VAL A 168 4.19 -7.37 -2.00
CA VAL A 168 5.22 -8.14 -1.30
C VAL A 168 4.88 -9.63 -1.23
N ARG A 169 3.59 -9.98 -1.16
CA ARG A 169 3.16 -11.39 -1.24
C ARG A 169 3.45 -11.96 -2.62
N THR A 170 3.13 -11.22 -3.68
CA THR A 170 3.42 -11.59 -5.06
C THR A 170 4.91 -11.77 -5.28
N LEU A 171 5.74 -10.86 -4.76
CA LEU A 171 7.20 -10.97 -4.81
C LEU A 171 7.67 -12.28 -4.14
N ILE A 172 7.23 -12.57 -2.92
CA ILE A 172 7.59 -13.82 -2.21
C ILE A 172 7.21 -15.04 -3.05
N GLN A 173 5.97 -15.07 -3.56
CA GLN A 173 5.48 -16.19 -4.37
C GLN A 173 6.36 -16.45 -5.59
N LEU A 174 6.67 -15.40 -6.37
CA LEU A 174 7.51 -15.50 -7.56
C LEU A 174 8.95 -15.87 -7.23
N MET A 175 9.51 -15.28 -6.16
CA MET A 175 10.88 -15.57 -5.74
C MET A 175 11.08 -17.02 -5.32
N GLU A 176 10.13 -17.60 -4.57
CA GLU A 176 10.26 -18.97 -4.10
C GLU A 176 9.88 -20.00 -5.17
N ASN A 177 8.83 -19.73 -5.97
CA ASN A 177 8.21 -20.74 -6.82
C ASN A 177 8.28 -20.46 -8.33
N GLY A 178 8.75 -19.27 -8.72
CA GLY A 178 8.70 -18.83 -10.12
C GLY A 178 7.30 -18.42 -10.57
N SER A 179 7.13 -18.25 -11.89
CA SER A 179 5.83 -17.89 -12.48
C SER A 179 4.85 -19.07 -12.43
N PRO A 180 3.59 -18.86 -12.04
CA PRO A 180 2.55 -19.89 -12.12
C PRO A 180 2.18 -20.25 -13.56
N ASP A 181 2.49 -19.38 -14.52
CA ASP A 181 2.17 -19.54 -15.93
C ASP A 181 3.30 -20.23 -16.72
N GLY A 182 4.36 -20.71 -16.04
CA GLY A 182 5.48 -21.44 -16.64
C GLY A 182 6.67 -20.53 -16.98
N TYR A 183 7.37 -20.84 -18.08
CA TYR A 183 8.60 -20.11 -18.44
C TYR A 183 8.30 -18.68 -18.91
N GLU A 184 8.87 -17.70 -18.20
CA GLU A 184 8.76 -16.26 -18.51
C GLU A 184 10.00 -15.69 -19.22
N GLY A 185 10.97 -16.53 -19.58
CA GLY A 185 12.31 -16.10 -19.99
C GLY A 185 13.35 -16.27 -18.87
N ASP A 186 14.59 -15.89 -19.17
CA ASP A 186 15.74 -16.02 -18.27
C ASP A 186 15.79 -14.97 -17.14
N GLY A 187 14.70 -14.24 -16.92
CA GLY A 187 14.60 -13.24 -15.86
C GLY A 187 14.79 -13.90 -14.48
N PRO A 188 15.82 -13.51 -13.68
CA PRO A 188 16.18 -14.22 -12.46
C PRO A 188 15.03 -14.31 -11.44
N LEU A 189 14.10 -13.35 -11.39
CA LEU A 189 12.92 -13.42 -10.52
C LEU A 189 12.14 -14.72 -10.75
N PHE A 190 11.84 -15.04 -12.01
CA PHE A 190 10.92 -16.12 -12.39
C PHE A 190 11.53 -17.52 -12.30
N ALA A 191 12.84 -17.64 -12.08
CA ALA A 191 13.50 -18.93 -11.87
C ALA A 191 13.08 -19.64 -10.57
N GLY A 192 12.40 -18.94 -9.63
CA GLY A 192 12.08 -19.49 -8.31
C GLY A 192 13.32 -19.79 -7.46
N GLY A 193 13.19 -20.63 -6.44
CA GLY A 193 14.31 -21.17 -5.65
C GLY A 193 14.96 -20.20 -4.66
N LYS A 194 14.36 -19.05 -4.38
CA LYS A 194 14.93 -17.99 -3.51
C LYS A 194 14.29 -17.97 -2.12
N ALA A 195 13.90 -19.14 -1.60
CA ALA A 195 13.42 -19.26 -0.23
C ALA A 195 14.47 -18.72 0.77
N GLY A 196 13.99 -18.06 1.83
CA GLY A 196 14.84 -17.49 2.88
C GLY A 196 15.47 -16.13 2.56
N TRP A 197 15.31 -15.59 1.35
CA TRP A 197 15.76 -14.22 1.04
C TRP A 197 14.93 -13.15 1.76
N ILE A 198 13.68 -13.48 2.10
CA ILE A 198 12.78 -12.61 2.85
C ILE A 198 12.55 -13.28 4.20
N LYS A 199 12.97 -12.63 5.29
CA LYS A 199 12.77 -13.15 6.65
C LYS A 199 11.33 -12.89 7.11
N SER A 200 10.79 -11.70 6.83
CA SER A 200 9.40 -11.36 7.18
C SER A 200 8.74 -10.41 6.20
N ALA A 201 7.41 -10.44 6.17
CA ALA A 201 6.58 -9.47 5.47
C ALA A 201 5.46 -8.94 6.38
N SER A 202 5.45 -7.62 6.57
CA SER A 202 4.46 -6.93 7.39
C SER A 202 3.58 -6.06 6.51
N THR A 203 2.28 -6.13 6.71
CA THR A 203 1.30 -5.36 5.94
C THR A 203 0.49 -4.45 6.86
N ILE A 204 0.30 -3.21 6.43
CA ILE A 204 -0.48 -2.19 7.13
C ILE A 204 -1.57 -1.74 6.17
N SER A 205 -2.84 -1.85 6.57
CA SER A 205 -3.99 -1.42 5.74
C SER A 205 -4.08 -2.10 4.37
N ALA A 206 -3.54 -3.32 4.24
CA ALA A 206 -3.46 -3.99 2.95
C ALA A 206 -4.81 -4.60 2.53
N PRO A 207 -5.28 -4.41 1.29
CA PRO A 207 -6.51 -5.01 0.79
C PRO A 207 -6.27 -6.48 0.39
N HIS A 208 -6.00 -7.37 1.35
CA HIS A 208 -5.70 -8.77 1.03
C HIS A 208 -6.84 -9.49 0.31
N ASN A 209 -8.07 -9.03 0.52
CA ASN A 209 -9.28 -9.51 -0.14
C ASN A 209 -9.90 -8.42 -1.03
N GLY A 210 -9.12 -7.41 -1.41
CA GLY A 210 -9.57 -6.28 -2.21
C GLY A 210 -10.30 -5.20 -1.39
N THR A 211 -10.75 -4.17 -2.08
CA THR A 211 -11.53 -3.07 -1.55
C THR A 211 -12.74 -2.80 -2.44
N THR A 212 -13.88 -2.56 -1.80
CA THR A 212 -15.11 -2.15 -2.50
C THR A 212 -14.98 -0.73 -3.09
N LEU A 213 -13.96 0.05 -2.73
CA LEU A 213 -13.73 1.39 -3.30
C LEU A 213 -13.72 1.36 -4.83
N ARG A 214 -13.10 0.34 -5.42
CA ARG A 214 -13.07 0.13 -6.87
C ARG A 214 -14.46 -0.01 -7.46
N ASP A 215 -15.34 -0.76 -6.83
CA ASP A 215 -16.71 -1.01 -7.30
C ASP A 215 -17.65 0.17 -7.03
N VAL A 216 -17.29 0.97 -6.02
CA VAL A 216 -17.98 2.21 -5.65
C VAL A 216 -17.61 3.36 -6.59
N ILE A 217 -16.39 3.37 -7.16
CA ILE A 217 -15.93 4.40 -8.11
C ILE A 217 -16.15 3.92 -9.56
N VAL A 218 -17.22 4.38 -10.20
CA VAL A 218 -17.60 3.99 -11.57
C VAL A 218 -16.68 4.63 -12.63
N ASP A 219 -16.23 5.88 -12.43
CA ASP A 219 -15.36 6.62 -13.36
C ASP A 219 -13.91 6.68 -12.84
N TYR A 220 -13.15 5.62 -13.06
CA TYR A 220 -11.84 5.43 -12.44
C TYR A 220 -10.78 6.47 -12.86
N ILE A 221 -10.66 6.82 -14.16
CA ILE A 221 -9.60 7.74 -14.64
C ILE A 221 -9.75 9.16 -14.08
N PRO A 222 -10.92 9.84 -14.20
CA PRO A 222 -11.09 11.16 -13.61
C PRO A 222 -10.85 11.15 -12.10
N LYS A 223 -11.23 10.07 -11.42
CA LYS A 223 -11.10 9.93 -9.97
C LYS A 223 -9.68 9.67 -9.49
N ILE A 224 -8.85 8.97 -10.27
CA ILE A 224 -7.39 8.89 -9.99
C ILE A 224 -6.75 10.27 -10.10
N SER A 225 -7.05 11.01 -11.16
CA SER A 225 -6.52 12.38 -11.35
C SER A 225 -6.87 13.27 -10.16
N GLU A 226 -8.14 13.22 -9.74
CA GLU A 226 -8.66 13.95 -8.59
C GLU A 226 -7.94 13.52 -7.29
N LEU A 227 -7.82 12.21 -7.05
CA LEU A 227 -7.24 11.67 -5.83
C LEU A 227 -5.74 11.99 -5.71
N ALA A 228 -4.97 11.79 -6.77
CA ALA A 228 -3.55 12.16 -6.75
C ALA A 228 -3.34 13.69 -6.72
N GLY A 229 -4.24 14.48 -7.32
CA GLY A 229 -4.27 15.93 -7.11
C GLY A 229 -4.47 16.32 -5.65
N LYS A 230 -5.34 15.62 -4.93
CA LYS A 230 -5.58 15.80 -3.49
C LYS A 230 -4.41 15.33 -2.62
N ILE A 231 -3.68 14.29 -3.03
CA ILE A 231 -2.42 13.89 -2.40
C ILE A 231 -1.38 15.03 -2.50
N VAL A 232 -1.24 15.63 -3.68
CA VAL A 232 -0.35 16.79 -3.90
C VAL A 232 -0.78 18.00 -3.07
N GLU A 233 -2.09 18.24 -2.93
CA GLU A 233 -2.63 19.29 -2.07
C GLU A 233 -2.25 19.07 -0.60
N VAL A 234 -2.39 17.83 -0.10
CA VAL A 234 -1.98 17.47 1.28
C VAL A 234 -0.48 17.64 1.50
N ALA A 235 0.34 17.40 0.49
CA ALA A 235 1.78 17.68 0.53
C ALA A 235 2.12 19.19 0.60
N GLY A 236 1.13 20.08 0.57
CA GLY A 236 1.32 21.53 0.74
C GLY A 236 1.61 22.28 -0.57
N LEU A 237 1.47 21.64 -1.73
CA LEU A 237 1.72 22.24 -3.04
C LEU A 237 0.48 22.93 -3.64
N GLY A 238 -0.40 23.48 -2.80
CA GLY A 238 -1.68 24.07 -3.20
C GLY A 238 -1.62 24.87 -4.51
N GLY A 239 -2.01 24.24 -5.62
CA GLY A 239 -2.09 24.84 -6.95
C GLY A 239 -0.76 25.26 -7.62
N SER A 240 0.42 25.07 -7.01
CA SER A 240 1.70 25.54 -7.55
C SER A 240 2.43 24.47 -8.37
N ALA A 241 2.95 24.90 -9.53
CA ALA A 241 3.57 24.16 -10.63
C ALA A 241 4.46 22.94 -10.28
N ASN A 242 4.17 21.84 -10.96
CA ASN A 242 5.03 20.69 -11.26
C ASN A 242 5.54 19.82 -10.09
N PRO A 243 4.66 19.16 -9.32
CA PRO A 243 5.09 18.00 -8.54
C PRO A 243 5.67 16.95 -9.49
N LEU A 244 6.95 16.61 -9.33
CA LEU A 244 7.55 15.41 -9.91
C LEU A 244 6.88 14.20 -9.25
N TYR A 245 5.85 13.66 -9.91
CA TYR A 245 5.14 12.45 -9.56
C TYR A 245 5.10 11.57 -10.81
N ASN A 246 5.78 10.42 -10.78
CA ASN A 246 5.90 9.52 -11.93
C ASN A 246 5.02 8.28 -11.75
N PHE A 247 4.14 8.03 -12.74
CA PHE A 247 3.25 6.88 -12.82
C PHE A 247 3.94 5.56 -13.19
N LYS A 248 5.16 5.62 -13.74
CA LYS A 248 6.00 4.46 -14.05
C LYS A 248 5.29 3.42 -14.94
N LEU A 249 4.68 3.87 -16.05
CA LEU A 249 3.92 3.03 -16.99
C LEU A 249 4.70 2.74 -18.29
N GLU A 250 6.03 2.77 -18.23
CA GLU A 250 6.91 2.58 -19.37
C GLU A 250 6.70 1.22 -20.06
N GLN A 251 6.33 0.15 -19.33
CA GLN A 251 6.01 -1.17 -19.88
C GLN A 251 4.76 -1.17 -20.79
N TYR A 252 3.92 -0.14 -20.64
CA TYR A 252 2.74 0.09 -21.49
C TYR A 252 3.02 1.08 -22.63
N GLY A 253 4.27 1.51 -22.80
CA GLY A 253 4.62 2.59 -23.74
C GLY A 253 4.17 3.97 -23.26
N LEU A 254 3.81 4.10 -21.97
CA LEU A 254 3.27 5.33 -21.38
C LEU A 254 4.31 5.95 -20.43
N ALA A 255 5.50 6.24 -20.95
CA ALA A 255 6.52 6.98 -20.21
C ALA A 255 6.06 8.43 -19.98
N GLN A 256 6.29 8.96 -18.78
CA GLN A 256 6.08 10.37 -18.49
C GLN A 256 7.31 11.17 -18.93
N GLY A 257 7.09 12.26 -19.66
CA GLY A 257 8.18 13.13 -20.10
C GLY A 257 8.87 13.82 -18.89
N PRO A 258 10.17 14.17 -18.98
CA PRO A 258 10.92 14.77 -17.87
C PRO A 258 10.36 16.12 -17.39
N SER A 259 9.69 16.86 -18.29
CA SER A 259 9.02 18.13 -17.99
C SER A 259 7.50 18.01 -17.97
N GLU A 260 6.96 16.81 -18.16
CA GLU A 260 5.52 16.59 -18.25
C GLU A 260 4.90 16.60 -16.85
N THR A 261 3.98 17.52 -16.64
CA THR A 261 3.27 17.60 -15.36
C THR A 261 2.36 16.39 -15.17
N PHE A 262 2.00 16.12 -13.92
CA PHE A 262 0.98 15.14 -13.56
C PHE A 262 -0.31 15.29 -14.39
N ARG A 263 -0.87 16.51 -14.50
CA ARG A 263 -2.12 16.76 -15.23
C ARG A 263 -1.95 16.53 -16.73
N GLN A 264 -0.84 17.00 -17.30
CA GLN A 264 -0.54 16.81 -18.72
C GLN A 264 -0.39 15.32 -19.07
N PHE A 265 0.31 14.56 -18.22
CA PHE A 265 0.44 13.12 -18.38
C PHE A 265 -0.93 12.45 -18.43
N LEU A 266 -1.78 12.69 -17.43
CA LEU A 266 -3.11 12.09 -17.39
C LEU A 266 -3.99 12.50 -18.57
N GLU A 267 -3.98 13.77 -18.96
CA GLU A 267 -4.72 14.22 -20.14
C GLU A 267 -4.25 13.54 -21.43
N ARG A 268 -2.94 13.29 -21.57
CA ARG A 268 -2.39 12.55 -22.71
C ARG A 268 -2.77 11.07 -22.68
N VAL A 269 -2.70 10.43 -21.50
CA VAL A 269 -2.88 8.98 -21.41
C VAL A 269 -4.31 8.55 -21.14
N LYS A 270 -5.28 9.45 -20.88
CA LYS A 270 -6.66 9.08 -20.52
C LYS A 270 -7.39 8.19 -21.53
N GLY A 271 -6.99 8.23 -22.81
CA GLY A 271 -7.55 7.37 -23.87
C GLY A 271 -6.77 6.07 -24.09
N ALA A 272 -5.70 5.83 -23.34
CA ALA A 272 -4.85 4.66 -23.52
C ALA A 272 -5.56 3.37 -23.07
N PRO A 273 -5.36 2.23 -23.77
CA PRO A 273 -5.96 0.95 -23.40
C PRO A 273 -5.69 0.52 -21.95
N PHE A 274 -4.56 0.92 -21.38
CA PHE A 274 -4.18 0.64 -19.98
C PHE A 274 -5.30 0.93 -18.96
N TRP A 275 -6.11 1.96 -19.21
CA TRP A 275 -7.18 2.37 -18.30
C TRP A 275 -8.52 1.68 -18.51
N SER A 276 -8.60 0.73 -19.45
CA SER A 276 -9.82 -0.02 -19.71
C SER A 276 -10.23 -0.83 -18.46
N LEU A 277 -11.53 -0.88 -18.16
CA LEU A 277 -12.07 -1.74 -17.10
C LEU A 277 -11.78 -3.23 -17.35
N SER A 278 -11.55 -3.61 -18.60
CA SER A 278 -11.18 -4.98 -19.01
C SER A 278 -9.69 -5.29 -18.78
N HIS A 279 -8.88 -4.30 -18.37
CA HIS A 279 -7.45 -4.47 -18.18
C HIS A 279 -7.14 -5.07 -16.81
N HIS A 280 -6.96 -6.39 -16.79
CA HIS A 280 -6.70 -7.13 -15.55
C HIS A 280 -5.24 -7.05 -15.07
N ASN A 281 -4.32 -6.42 -15.81
CA ASN A 281 -2.94 -6.20 -15.39
C ASN A 281 -2.73 -4.78 -14.83
N SER A 282 -3.59 -4.33 -13.93
CA SER A 282 -3.48 -3.03 -13.28
C SER A 282 -3.90 -3.07 -11.81
N ALA A 283 -3.51 -2.04 -11.04
CA ALA A 283 -4.01 -1.86 -9.68
C ALA A 283 -5.54 -1.82 -9.63
N GLN A 284 -6.18 -1.32 -10.69
CA GLN A 284 -7.63 -1.24 -10.77
C GLN A 284 -8.30 -2.61 -10.65
N TRP A 285 -7.72 -3.65 -11.26
CA TRP A 285 -8.25 -5.00 -11.16
C TRP A 285 -7.86 -5.63 -9.82
N ASP A 286 -6.56 -5.60 -9.51
CA ASP A 286 -5.97 -6.26 -8.34
C ASP A 286 -6.50 -5.78 -6.99
N LEU A 287 -6.90 -4.50 -6.93
CA LEU A 287 -7.48 -3.90 -5.72
C LEU A 287 -8.96 -4.21 -5.57
N GLY A 288 -9.67 -4.64 -6.62
CA GLY A 288 -11.06 -5.08 -6.50
C GLY A 288 -11.15 -6.43 -5.78
N PRO A 289 -12.29 -6.76 -5.12
CA PRO A 289 -12.45 -8.05 -4.44
C PRO A 289 -12.24 -9.25 -5.37
N ASP A 290 -12.70 -9.17 -6.62
CA ASP A 290 -12.55 -10.25 -7.60
C ASP A 290 -11.09 -10.46 -8.03
N GLY A 291 -10.36 -9.39 -8.35
CA GLY A 291 -8.93 -9.47 -8.69
C GLY A 291 -8.07 -9.90 -7.49
N ALA A 292 -8.39 -9.46 -6.28
CA ALA A 292 -7.73 -9.95 -5.07
C ALA A 292 -8.00 -11.44 -4.82
N ARG A 293 -9.21 -11.93 -5.11
CA ARG A 293 -9.54 -13.36 -5.07
C ARG A 293 -8.72 -14.14 -6.10
N GLU A 294 -8.59 -13.64 -7.33
CA GLU A 294 -7.71 -14.24 -8.35
C GLU A 294 -6.26 -14.30 -7.87
N LEU A 295 -5.74 -13.22 -7.29
CA LEU A 295 -4.40 -13.19 -6.72
C LEU A 295 -4.23 -14.24 -5.62
N ASN A 296 -5.19 -14.35 -4.70
CA ASN A 296 -5.15 -15.31 -3.59
C ASN A 296 -5.21 -16.78 -4.04
N ASN A 297 -5.70 -17.05 -5.25
CA ASN A 297 -5.74 -18.40 -5.80
C ASN A 297 -4.36 -18.96 -6.13
N TRP A 298 -3.36 -18.11 -6.41
CA TRP A 298 -2.01 -18.56 -6.74
C TRP A 298 -0.92 -18.00 -5.81
N VAL A 299 -1.13 -16.84 -5.18
CA VAL A 299 -0.20 -16.26 -4.18
C VAL A 299 -0.50 -16.80 -2.79
N LYS A 300 0.30 -17.78 -2.36
CA LYS A 300 0.13 -18.51 -1.09
C LYS A 300 1.02 -17.95 0.03
N THR A 301 0.65 -18.26 1.27
CA THR A 301 1.48 -17.94 2.44
C THR A 301 2.66 -18.90 2.48
N SER A 302 3.88 -18.39 2.34
CA SER A 302 5.09 -19.21 2.36
C SER A 302 5.37 -19.76 3.77
N PRO A 303 5.69 -21.06 3.92
CA PRO A 303 6.11 -21.62 5.21
C PRO A 303 7.46 -21.06 5.69
N ASN A 304 8.23 -20.39 4.83
CA ASN A 304 9.58 -19.92 5.13
C ASN A 304 9.62 -18.50 5.71
N VAL A 305 8.49 -17.77 5.68
CA VAL A 305 8.41 -16.34 5.99
C VAL A 305 7.52 -16.09 7.22
N TYR A 306 7.92 -15.14 8.07
CA TYR A 306 7.04 -14.60 9.11
C TYR A 306 6.13 -13.51 8.52
N TYR A 307 4.81 -13.67 8.63
CA TYR A 307 3.85 -12.67 8.17
C TYR A 307 3.21 -11.93 9.34
N TYR A 308 3.07 -10.61 9.21
CA TYR A 308 2.34 -9.76 10.15
C TYR A 308 1.35 -8.90 9.40
N SER A 309 0.18 -8.65 10.01
CA SER A 309 -0.84 -7.77 9.47
C SER A 309 -1.38 -6.83 10.53
N ILE A 310 -1.54 -5.57 10.14
CA ILE A 310 -2.12 -4.48 10.94
C ILE A 310 -3.28 -3.91 10.13
N GLY A 311 -4.46 -3.89 10.73
CA GLY A 311 -5.61 -3.19 10.18
C GLY A 311 -5.80 -1.79 10.76
N ASN A 312 -6.80 -1.09 10.27
CA ASN A 312 -7.28 0.18 10.80
C ASN A 312 -8.72 0.42 10.35
N LYS A 313 -9.41 1.32 11.04
CA LYS A 313 -10.73 1.81 10.62
C LYS A 313 -10.93 3.26 11.05
N ALA A 314 -11.64 4.01 10.22
CA ALA A 314 -12.02 5.39 10.50
C ALA A 314 -13.48 5.69 10.18
N THR A 315 -14.30 4.65 10.05
CA THR A 315 -15.76 4.78 10.02
C THR A 315 -16.42 4.39 11.35
N GLU A 316 -17.60 4.93 11.58
CA GLU A 316 -18.46 4.57 12.70
C GLU A 316 -19.86 4.19 12.22
N GLN A 317 -20.54 3.36 13.01
CA GLN A 317 -21.95 3.04 12.78
C GLN A 317 -22.79 4.31 12.85
N GLY A 318 -23.77 4.41 11.97
CA GLY A 318 -24.71 5.54 11.96
C GLY A 318 -25.46 5.66 13.28
N SER A 319 -25.69 6.90 13.69
CA SER A 319 -26.50 7.21 14.87
C SER A 319 -27.40 8.41 14.59
N PHE A 320 -28.58 8.43 15.20
CA PHE A 320 -29.51 9.56 15.13
C PHE A 320 -28.88 10.84 15.71
N CYS A 321 -28.05 10.72 16.74
CA CYS A 321 -27.28 11.82 17.30
C CYS A 321 -25.94 11.34 17.91
N CYS A 322 -25.03 12.29 18.16
CA CYS A 322 -23.94 12.13 19.14
C CYS A 322 -22.88 11.04 18.88
N ASN A 323 -22.27 11.01 17.70
CA ASN A 323 -21.01 10.29 17.42
C ASN A 323 -20.03 11.19 16.66
N ASN A 324 -18.80 10.71 16.36
CA ASN A 324 -17.77 11.56 15.71
C ASN A 324 -17.81 11.48 14.17
N THR A 325 -18.97 11.18 13.59
CA THR A 325 -19.14 11.11 12.13
C THR A 325 -19.31 12.48 11.50
N ASP A 326 -18.98 12.58 10.21
CA ASP A 326 -19.12 13.82 9.44
C ASP A 326 -20.57 14.09 9.03
N ARG A 327 -21.22 14.92 9.85
CA ARG A 327 -22.62 15.34 9.66
C ARG A 327 -22.82 16.36 8.54
N ILE A 328 -21.74 16.96 8.03
CA ILE A 328 -21.84 17.88 6.89
C ILE A 328 -22.12 17.08 5.62
N ILE A 329 -21.42 15.96 5.44
CA ILE A 329 -21.59 15.10 4.25
C ILE A 329 -22.64 14.01 4.44
N ALA A 330 -22.97 13.64 5.68
CA ALA A 330 -23.98 12.64 6.01
C ALA A 330 -24.83 13.11 7.23
N PRO A 331 -25.74 14.07 7.04
CA PRO A 331 -26.56 14.62 8.13
C PRO A 331 -27.53 13.58 8.70
N PHE A 332 -28.10 12.73 7.83
CA PHE A 332 -28.98 11.63 8.20
C PHE A 332 -28.23 10.31 8.12
N GLN A 333 -28.32 9.52 9.18
CA GLN A 333 -27.55 8.29 9.31
C GLN A 333 -28.41 7.15 9.84
N SER A 334 -28.36 6.02 9.16
CA SER A 334 -28.96 4.75 9.57
C SER A 334 -27.95 3.93 10.35
N SER A 335 -28.38 3.31 11.45
CA SER A 335 -27.55 2.40 12.23
C SER A 335 -27.17 1.12 11.47
N SER A 336 -27.77 0.86 10.31
CA SER A 336 -27.41 -0.29 9.46
C SER A 336 -26.10 -0.10 8.69
N TYR A 337 -25.55 1.12 8.64
CA TYR A 337 -24.44 1.48 7.78
C TYR A 337 -23.30 2.18 8.54
N GLN A 338 -22.19 2.36 7.83
CA GLN A 338 -21.00 3.04 8.33
C GLN A 338 -20.85 4.42 7.69
N TYR A 339 -20.28 5.36 8.44
CA TYR A 339 -20.09 6.75 8.02
C TYR A 339 -18.67 7.22 8.36
N ALA A 340 -18.14 8.09 7.50
CA ALA A 340 -16.83 8.70 7.69
C ALA A 340 -16.77 9.46 9.02
N ARG A 341 -15.68 9.31 9.77
CA ARG A 341 -15.41 10.18 10.91
C ARG A 341 -15.02 11.60 10.47
N ASN A 342 -15.28 12.57 11.34
CA ASN A 342 -14.92 13.98 11.14
C ASN A 342 -13.42 14.20 10.96
N ASP A 343 -12.60 13.37 11.60
CA ASP A 343 -11.15 13.50 11.61
C ASP A 343 -10.46 12.79 10.45
N MET A 344 -11.16 11.99 9.63
CA MET A 344 -10.60 11.44 8.40
C MET A 344 -10.04 12.53 7.50
N ILE A 345 -8.96 12.24 6.78
CA ILE A 345 -8.45 13.10 5.73
C ILE A 345 -9.57 13.38 4.71
N PHE A 346 -9.77 14.66 4.39
CA PHE A 346 -10.96 15.15 3.71
C PHE A 346 -11.30 14.41 2.40
N PHE A 347 -10.29 13.97 1.64
CA PHE A 347 -10.50 13.29 0.37
C PHE A 347 -10.91 11.82 0.50
N LEU A 348 -10.80 11.22 1.68
CA LEU A 348 -11.23 9.84 1.96
C LEU A 348 -12.72 9.76 2.30
N LYS A 349 -13.27 10.86 2.83
CA LYS A 349 -14.65 10.90 3.32
C LYS A 349 -15.73 10.63 2.26
N PRO A 350 -15.63 11.14 1.01
CA PRO A 350 -16.74 11.07 0.06
C PRO A 350 -17.21 9.67 -0.29
N THR A 351 -16.34 8.65 -0.19
CA THR A 351 -16.67 7.26 -0.56
C THR A 351 -16.76 6.32 0.62
N ALA A 352 -16.32 6.74 1.82
CA ALA A 352 -16.21 5.89 3.00
C ALA A 352 -17.57 5.53 3.62
N GLY A 353 -18.56 6.42 3.48
CA GLY A 353 -19.85 6.31 4.15
C GLY A 353 -20.90 5.50 3.40
N GLU A 354 -22.16 5.67 3.80
CA GLU A 354 -23.30 5.02 3.14
C GLU A 354 -23.43 5.39 1.65
N TRP A 355 -23.07 6.60 1.26
CA TRP A 355 -23.24 7.10 -0.10
C TRP A 355 -21.92 7.64 -0.65
N VAL A 356 -21.81 7.72 -1.97
CA VAL A 356 -20.74 8.47 -2.63
C VAL A 356 -21.14 9.94 -2.71
N VAL A 357 -20.60 10.78 -1.83
CA VAL A 357 -20.96 12.21 -1.77
C VAL A 357 -20.48 12.93 -3.05
N PRO A 358 -21.32 13.76 -3.70
CA PRO A 358 -22.65 14.22 -3.27
C PRO A 358 -23.85 13.37 -3.76
N SER A 359 -23.62 12.23 -4.42
CA SER A 359 -24.66 11.35 -4.95
C SER A 359 -25.24 10.40 -3.90
N ILE A 360 -26.44 10.70 -3.39
CA ILE A 360 -27.19 9.79 -2.50
C ILE A 360 -27.72 8.53 -3.21
N PHE A 361 -27.68 8.49 -4.55
CA PHE A 361 -28.14 7.34 -5.32
C PHE A 361 -27.06 6.28 -5.54
N GLN A 362 -25.81 6.60 -5.18
CA GLN A 362 -24.68 5.71 -5.34
C GLN A 362 -24.19 5.26 -3.97
N ARG A 363 -24.22 3.94 -3.74
CA ARG A 363 -23.79 3.34 -2.47
C ARG A 363 -22.28 3.51 -2.30
N GLY A 364 -21.87 4.04 -1.15
CA GLY A 364 -20.48 4.13 -0.71
C GLY A 364 -20.02 2.84 -0.03
N MET A 365 -18.74 2.77 0.36
CA MET A 365 -18.15 1.59 0.99
C MET A 365 -18.87 1.16 2.27
N GLY A 366 -19.42 2.12 3.02
CA GLY A 366 -20.13 1.88 4.27
C GLY A 366 -21.53 1.26 4.12
N SER A 367 -21.98 0.98 2.89
CA SER A 367 -23.25 0.32 2.61
C SER A 367 -23.28 -0.55 1.35
N TYR A 368 -22.21 -0.57 0.55
CA TYR A 368 -22.16 -1.29 -0.72
C TYR A 368 -22.32 -2.80 -0.51
N THR A 369 -23.20 -3.42 -1.30
CA THR A 369 -23.44 -4.86 -1.29
C THR A 369 -23.34 -5.44 -2.70
N GLN A 370 -22.98 -6.73 -2.77
CA GLN A 370 -22.85 -7.49 -4.01
C GLN A 370 -23.27 -8.93 -3.73
N SER A 371 -24.32 -9.39 -4.41
CA SER A 371 -24.91 -10.72 -4.19
C SER A 371 -24.77 -11.67 -5.39
N ASN A 372 -24.18 -11.23 -6.50
CA ASN A 372 -23.91 -12.10 -7.63
C ASN A 372 -22.87 -13.15 -7.24
N THR A 373 -23.23 -14.42 -7.37
CA THR A 373 -22.40 -15.57 -6.98
C THR A 373 -21.17 -15.77 -7.85
N SER A 374 -21.10 -15.16 -9.04
CA SER A 374 -19.86 -15.14 -9.84
C SER A 374 -18.82 -14.16 -9.30
N ARG A 375 -19.22 -13.19 -8.47
CA ARG A 375 -18.36 -12.20 -7.84
C ARG A 375 -18.10 -12.53 -6.38
N VAL A 376 -17.16 -11.84 -5.74
CA VAL A 376 -17.03 -11.89 -4.29
C VAL A 376 -18.30 -11.32 -3.67
N ILE A 377 -18.92 -12.09 -2.78
CA ILE A 377 -20.11 -11.65 -2.05
C ILE A 377 -19.69 -10.55 -1.06
N ILE A 378 -20.36 -9.40 -1.16
CA ILE A 378 -20.17 -8.26 -0.27
C ILE A 378 -21.45 -8.04 0.52
N ASN A 379 -21.33 -8.06 1.85
CA ASN A 379 -22.40 -7.84 2.81
C ASN A 379 -21.96 -6.86 3.91
N SER A 380 -22.75 -6.71 4.98
CA SER A 380 -22.47 -5.75 6.06
C SER A 380 -21.14 -5.94 6.79
N SER A 381 -20.51 -7.12 6.71
CA SER A 381 -19.18 -7.34 7.28
C SER A 381 -18.08 -6.52 6.57
N TRP A 382 -18.37 -5.98 5.39
CA TRP A 382 -17.45 -5.15 4.62
C TRP A 382 -17.59 -3.65 4.90
N PHE A 383 -18.62 -3.22 5.62
CA PHE A 383 -18.92 -1.79 5.72
C PHE A 383 -17.86 -1.01 6.52
N GLU A 384 -17.28 -1.60 7.57
CA GLU A 384 -16.21 -0.93 8.33
C GLU A 384 -15.00 -0.72 7.43
N ASN A 385 -14.51 0.52 7.31
CA ASN A 385 -13.38 0.85 6.45
C ASN A 385 -12.54 2.01 7.00
N ASP A 386 -11.40 2.24 6.37
CA ASP A 386 -10.48 3.35 6.68
C ASP A 386 -10.54 4.49 5.65
N GLY A 387 -11.55 4.48 4.78
CA GLY A 387 -11.72 5.39 3.66
C GLY A 387 -11.15 4.90 2.33
N VAL A 388 -10.32 3.86 2.33
CA VAL A 388 -9.78 3.26 1.10
C VAL A 388 -9.99 1.75 1.06
N VAL A 389 -9.85 1.06 2.18
CA VAL A 389 -9.91 -0.41 2.28
C VAL A 389 -10.89 -0.82 3.38
N ASN A 390 -11.70 -1.84 3.09
CA ASN A 390 -12.59 -2.45 4.06
C ASN A 390 -11.76 -3.17 5.13
N LYS A 391 -12.05 -2.95 6.41
CA LYS A 391 -11.30 -3.50 7.55
C LYS A 391 -11.20 -5.03 7.51
N ILE A 392 -12.27 -5.72 7.10
CA ILE A 392 -12.29 -7.18 6.97
C ILE A 392 -11.21 -7.70 6.00
N SER A 393 -10.81 -6.89 5.03
CA SER A 393 -9.80 -7.22 4.02
C SER A 393 -8.36 -7.13 4.54
N MET A 394 -8.14 -6.47 5.68
CA MET A 394 -6.79 -6.17 6.19
C MET A 394 -6.17 -7.28 7.04
N ARG A 395 -6.99 -8.22 7.53
CA ARG A 395 -6.54 -9.23 8.49
C ARG A 395 -5.59 -10.24 7.88
N SER A 396 -5.96 -10.82 6.75
CA SER A 396 -5.17 -11.80 6.01
C SER A 396 -5.85 -12.08 4.66
N PRO A 397 -5.14 -12.68 3.70
CA PRO A 397 -5.78 -13.19 2.49
C PRO A 397 -6.73 -14.35 2.83
N ALA A 398 -7.88 -14.39 2.16
CA ALA A 398 -8.92 -15.37 2.39
C ALA A 398 -8.37 -16.79 2.20
N GLY A 399 -8.76 -17.70 3.10
CA GLY A 399 -8.35 -19.10 3.07
C GLY A 399 -6.89 -19.36 3.47
N GLN A 400 -6.12 -18.35 3.88
CA GLN A 400 -4.75 -18.53 4.35
C GLN A 400 -4.67 -18.66 5.88
N PRO A 401 -3.68 -19.39 6.43
CA PRO A 401 -3.52 -19.56 7.88
C PRO A 401 -3.31 -18.22 8.59
N VAL A 402 -4.13 -17.91 9.60
CA VAL A 402 -4.05 -16.67 10.38
C VAL A 402 -4.31 -16.92 11.86
N ARG A 403 -3.59 -16.20 12.71
CA ARG A 403 -3.74 -16.19 14.17
C ARG A 403 -3.64 -14.77 14.71
N ASN A 404 -4.20 -14.52 15.88
CA ASN A 404 -3.85 -13.31 16.62
C ASN A 404 -2.43 -13.48 17.17
N TYR A 405 -1.61 -12.44 17.08
CA TYR A 405 -0.30 -12.44 17.69
C TYR A 405 -0.42 -12.42 19.21
N ASP A 406 0.27 -13.34 19.88
CA ASP A 406 0.23 -13.55 21.33
C ASP A 406 1.60 -13.30 21.98
N GLY A 407 2.50 -12.61 21.27
CA GLY A 407 3.90 -12.42 21.67
C GLY A 407 4.87 -13.43 21.04
N THR A 408 4.36 -14.51 20.44
CA THR A 408 5.20 -15.50 19.75
C THR A 408 5.05 -15.39 18.23
N SER A 409 6.18 -15.27 17.52
CA SER A 409 6.20 -15.20 16.06
C SER A 409 6.21 -16.60 15.43
N VAL A 410 5.29 -16.87 14.51
CA VAL A 410 5.18 -18.16 13.81
C VAL A 410 5.29 -17.95 12.30
N ARG A 411 6.15 -18.72 11.61
CA ARG A 411 6.27 -18.71 10.14
C ARG A 411 5.12 -19.43 9.48
N GLY A 412 4.87 -19.16 8.21
CA GLY A 412 3.83 -19.87 7.45
C GLY A 412 2.41 -19.47 7.83
N THR A 413 2.24 -18.47 8.68
CA THR A 413 0.95 -17.96 9.11
C THR A 413 1.00 -16.44 9.31
N TRP A 414 -0.16 -15.80 9.14
CA TRP A 414 -0.36 -14.39 9.44
C TRP A 414 -0.52 -14.19 10.95
N ASN A 415 0.44 -13.49 11.56
CA ASN A 415 0.39 -13.04 12.94
C ASN A 415 -0.30 -11.67 12.97
N TYR A 416 -1.62 -11.66 13.14
CA TYR A 416 -2.43 -10.45 13.15
C TYR A 416 -2.19 -9.66 14.43
N LEU A 417 -1.66 -8.44 14.29
CA LEU A 417 -1.27 -7.55 15.38
C LEU A 417 -2.44 -6.68 15.88
N GLY A 418 -3.64 -6.86 15.33
CA GLY A 418 -4.81 -6.06 15.66
C GLY A 418 -5.06 -4.93 14.66
N TYR A 419 -5.80 -3.92 15.11
CA TYR A 419 -6.10 -2.75 14.28
C TYR A 419 -6.07 -1.46 15.07
N TYR A 420 -5.74 -0.37 14.38
CA TYR A 420 -5.85 0.98 14.91
C TYR A 420 -7.27 1.50 14.70
N ASN A 421 -7.97 1.74 15.80
CA ASN A 421 -9.28 2.39 15.76
C ASN A 421 -9.08 3.90 15.57
N GLN A 422 -9.96 4.53 14.78
CA GLN A 422 -9.93 5.97 14.51
C GLN A 422 -8.73 6.45 13.68
N TYR A 423 -8.05 5.54 12.98
CA TYR A 423 -6.98 5.86 12.04
C TYR A 423 -7.50 5.61 10.63
N ASP A 424 -7.49 6.65 9.80
CA ASP A 424 -7.78 6.48 8.39
C ASP A 424 -6.60 5.85 7.64
N HIS A 425 -6.78 5.64 6.34
CA HIS A 425 -5.81 4.93 5.51
C HIS A 425 -4.39 5.52 5.55
N PHE A 426 -4.25 6.83 5.74
CA PHE A 426 -2.92 7.47 5.71
C PHE A 426 -2.42 7.90 7.09
N ASP A 427 -3.30 7.96 8.10
CA ASP A 427 -2.90 8.20 9.49
C ASP A 427 -1.87 7.16 9.99
N VAL A 428 -2.01 5.89 9.60
CA VAL A 428 -1.10 4.79 10.00
C VAL A 428 0.32 4.93 9.42
N ILE A 429 0.49 5.77 8.41
CA ILE A 429 1.81 6.15 7.85
C ILE A 429 2.15 7.61 8.15
N GLY A 430 1.41 8.28 9.05
CA GLY A 430 1.76 9.57 9.64
C GLY A 430 1.29 10.80 8.86
N TRP A 431 0.43 10.66 7.87
CA TRP A 431 -0.03 11.83 7.11
C TRP A 431 -0.85 12.76 8.00
N LEU A 432 -0.39 14.02 8.09
CA LEU A 432 -1.03 15.06 8.91
C LEU A 432 -1.16 14.71 10.41
N LEU A 433 -0.36 13.76 10.91
CA LEU A 433 -0.27 13.40 12.33
C LEU A 433 1.13 13.71 12.87
N PRO A 434 1.26 14.01 14.18
CA PRO A 434 2.57 14.18 14.80
C PRO A 434 3.31 12.85 14.91
N SER A 435 4.64 12.91 15.00
CA SER A 435 5.52 11.75 15.20
C SER A 435 5.09 10.87 16.38
N SER A 436 4.58 11.46 17.47
CA SER A 436 4.09 10.75 18.65
C SER A 436 2.92 9.80 18.38
N ALA A 437 2.15 10.03 17.31
CA ALA A 437 1.02 9.19 16.92
C ALA A 437 1.40 8.07 15.94
N VAL A 438 2.48 8.23 15.16
CA VAL A 438 2.88 7.30 14.10
C VAL A 438 4.10 6.44 14.48
N TYR A 439 5.12 7.00 15.12
CA TYR A 439 6.34 6.26 15.44
C TYR A 439 6.09 5.02 16.33
N PRO A 440 5.17 5.04 17.32
CA PRO A 440 4.87 3.84 18.11
C PRO A 440 4.42 2.62 17.26
N ILE A 441 3.72 2.84 16.15
CA ILE A 441 3.28 1.77 15.24
C ILE A 441 4.50 1.02 14.70
N PHE A 442 5.45 1.78 14.15
CA PHE A 442 6.65 1.25 13.53
C PHE A 442 7.64 0.72 14.57
N ASN A 443 7.78 1.38 15.72
CA ASN A 443 8.61 0.92 16.83
C ASN A 443 8.19 -0.45 17.34
N ASN A 444 6.89 -0.66 17.56
CA ASN A 444 6.35 -1.94 18.01
C ASN A 444 6.61 -3.02 16.96
N LEU A 445 6.34 -2.72 15.69
CA LEU A 445 6.56 -3.65 14.60
C LEU A 445 8.04 -4.02 14.47
N THR A 446 8.96 -3.06 14.34
CA THR A 446 10.39 -3.35 14.16
C THR A 446 11.02 -4.01 15.38
N THR A 447 10.53 -3.73 16.60
CA THR A 447 10.93 -4.48 17.80
C THR A 447 10.61 -5.96 17.68
N ILE A 448 9.46 -6.33 17.10
CA ILE A 448 9.12 -7.73 16.81
C ILE A 448 10.06 -8.30 15.73
N LEU A 449 10.30 -7.54 14.64
CA LEU A 449 11.10 -8.01 13.51
C LEU A 449 12.57 -8.27 13.90
N TYR A 450 13.18 -7.39 14.68
CA TYR A 450 14.57 -7.54 15.13
C TYR A 450 14.76 -8.61 16.21
N ARG A 451 13.69 -9.16 16.78
CA ARG A 451 13.74 -10.33 17.69
C ARG A 451 13.66 -11.68 16.96
N LEU A 452 13.46 -11.69 15.64
CA LEU A 452 13.33 -12.90 14.82
C LEU A 452 14.64 -13.66 14.58
#